data_AF-A0A2L2YQM0-F1
#
_entry.id   AF-A0A2L2YQM0-F1
#
_cell.length_a   1.000
_cell.length_b   1.000
_cell.length_c   1.000
_cell.angle_alpha   90.00
_cell.angle_beta   90.00
_cell.angle_gamma   90.00
#
_symmetry.space_group_name_H-M   'P 1'
#
loop_
_entity.id
_entity.type
_entity.pdbx_description
1 polymer ?
#
loop_
_entity_poly.entity_id
_entity_poly.type
_entity_poly.pdbx_seq_one_letter_code
_entity_poly.pdbx_strand_id
1 'polypeptide(L)'
;ELIFQGEDTLTKFCTYVLSPAHKGYTLIAHNTKGFDGQFVLRWLLERGYQPKVIPQGSKILQISVTALSIRFINSFCFMPMALCKLLKMFGLQELAKGFFFLIFSIR
;
A
#
# COMPACT_ATOMS: atom_id res chain seq x y z
N GLU A 1 1.08 -16.95 4.90
CA GLU A 1 1.16 -15.70 4.12
C GLU A 1 0.10 -15.75 3.04
N LEU A 2 -0.68 -14.67 2.85
CA LEU A 2 -1.68 -14.59 1.78
C LEU A 2 -1.08 -13.77 0.63
N ILE A 3 -0.98 -14.37 -0.56
CA ILE A 3 -0.32 -13.76 -1.72
C ILE A 3 -1.34 -13.62 -2.85
N PHE A 4 -1.44 -12.42 -3.42
CA PHE A 4 -2.26 -12.13 -4.60
C PHE A 4 -1.36 -12.05 -5.83
N GLN A 5 -1.70 -12.77 -6.91
CA GLN A 5 -0.93 -12.82 -8.15
C GLN A 5 -1.84 -12.81 -9.39
N GLY A 6 -1.26 -12.44 -10.54
CA GLY A 6 -1.92 -12.33 -11.85
C GLY A 6 -2.35 -10.90 -12.20
N GLU A 7 -2.98 -10.72 -13.36
CA GLU A 7 -3.43 -9.40 -13.85
C GLU A 7 -4.47 -8.75 -12.92
N ASP A 8 -5.34 -9.56 -12.31
CA ASP A 8 -6.39 -9.09 -11.39
C ASP A 8 -5.91 -8.84 -9.95
N THR A 9 -4.59 -8.82 -9.70
CA THR A 9 -4.01 -8.73 -8.35
C THR A 9 -4.58 -7.56 -7.56
N LEU A 10 -4.67 -6.38 -8.19
CA LEU A 10 -5.22 -5.18 -7.55
C LEU A 10 -6.67 -5.38 -7.11
N THR A 11 -7.51 -5.94 -7.98
CA THR A 11 -8.92 -6.17 -7.68
C THR A 11 -9.10 -7.20 -6.58
N LYS A 12 -8.36 -8.32 -6.62
CA LYS A 12 -8.41 -9.36 -5.58
C LYS A 12 -7.97 -8.80 -4.22
N PHE A 13 -6.88 -8.04 -4.20
CA PHE A 13 -6.38 -7.38 -2.99
C PHE A 13 -7.38 -6.38 -2.43
N CYS A 14 -7.85 -5.42 -3.24
CA CYS A 14 -8.79 -4.39 -2.77
C CYS A 14 -10.12 -4.99 -2.31
N THR A 15 -10.63 -6.01 -2.99
CA THR A 15 -11.87 -6.71 -2.58
C THR A 15 -11.68 -7.43 -1.25
N TYR A 16 -10.55 -8.10 -1.07
CA TYR A 16 -10.22 -8.75 0.20
C TYR A 16 -10.13 -7.74 1.34
N VAL A 17 -9.37 -6.66 1.16
CA VAL A 17 -9.14 -5.64 2.18
C VAL A 17 -10.45 -4.92 2.55
N LEU A 18 -11.28 -4.60 1.57
CA LEU A 18 -12.55 -3.89 1.78
C LEU A 18 -13.70 -4.83 2.15
N SER A 19 -13.41 -6.09 2.49
CA SER A 19 -14.39 -6.98 3.09
C SER A 19 -14.90 -6.41 4.42
N PRO A 20 -16.20 -6.57 4.75
CA PRO A 20 -16.75 -6.19 6.06
C PRO A 20 -16.00 -6.80 7.25
N ALA A 21 -15.33 -7.94 7.05
CA ALA A 21 -14.50 -8.60 8.06
C ALA A 21 -13.35 -7.71 8.57
N HIS A 22 -12.89 -6.76 7.76
CA HIS A 22 -11.76 -5.87 8.08
C HIS A 22 -12.22 -4.45 8.47
N LYS A 23 -13.49 -4.28 8.85
CA LYS A 23 -14.02 -2.98 9.27
C LYS A 23 -13.18 -2.39 10.41
N GLY A 24 -12.77 -1.13 10.28
CA GLY A 24 -11.94 -0.43 11.27
C GLY A 24 -10.43 -0.68 11.14
N TYR A 25 -9.97 -1.48 10.18
CA TYR A 25 -8.55 -1.81 10.06
C TYR A 25 -7.72 -0.64 9.52
N THR A 26 -6.45 -0.62 9.91
CA THR A 26 -5.45 0.30 9.37
C THR A 26 -4.36 -0.49 8.68
N LEU A 27 -4.29 -0.34 7.36
CA LEU A 27 -3.26 -0.91 6.52
C LEU A 27 -2.06 0.01 6.49
N ILE A 28 -0.90 -0.54 6.85
CA ILE A 28 0.36 0.19 6.87
C ILE A 28 1.27 -0.44 5.83
N ALA A 29 1.72 0.36 4.88
CA ALA A 29 2.68 -0.08 3.90
C ALA A 29 3.76 0.99 3.67
N HIS A 30 4.96 0.51 3.36
CA HIS A 30 6.16 1.33 3.36
C HIS A 30 6.38 1.97 1.99
N ASN A 31 6.33 3.31 1.96
CA ASN A 31 6.45 4.14 0.76
C ASN A 31 5.30 4.01 -0.26
N THR A 32 4.09 3.67 0.18
CA THR A 32 2.89 3.63 -0.68
C THR A 32 2.58 4.97 -1.34
N LYS A 33 2.98 6.07 -0.69
CA LYS A 33 2.75 7.43 -1.19
C LYS A 33 3.37 7.72 -2.54
N GLY A 34 4.40 6.97 -2.93
CA GLY A 34 5.15 7.16 -4.17
C GLY A 34 4.64 6.33 -5.34
N PHE A 35 3.86 5.27 -5.10
CA PHE A 35 3.46 4.34 -6.15
C PHE A 35 2.12 3.66 -5.87
N ASP A 36 2.09 2.68 -4.95
CA ASP A 36 0.95 1.77 -4.74
C ASP A 36 -0.37 2.50 -4.42
N GLY A 37 -0.28 3.61 -3.68
CA GLY A 37 -1.45 4.40 -3.28
C GLY A 37 -2.24 4.96 -4.47
N GLN A 38 -1.59 5.22 -5.60
CA GLN A 38 -2.27 5.72 -6.80
C GLN A 38 -3.18 4.65 -7.41
N PHE A 39 -2.73 3.39 -7.47
CA PHE A 39 -3.54 2.29 -7.98
C PHE A 39 -4.74 2.00 -7.09
N VAL A 40 -4.54 2.01 -5.76
CA VAL A 40 -5.62 1.81 -4.80
C VAL A 40 -6.65 2.94 -4.88
N LEU A 41 -6.19 4.20 -4.94
CA LEU A 41 -7.08 5.35 -5.07
C LEU A 41 -7.90 5.28 -6.37
N ARG A 42 -7.23 4.99 -7.50
CA ARG A 42 -7.89 4.83 -8.79
C ARG A 42 -8.98 3.74 -8.74
N TRP A 43 -8.64 2.56 -8.23
CA TRP A 43 -9.57 1.44 -8.12
C TRP A 43 -10.80 1.76 -7.27
N LEU A 44 -10.62 2.51 -6.17
CA LEU A 44 -11.71 2.98 -5.32
C LEU A 44 -12.64 3.93 -6.07
N LEU A 45 -12.07 4.92 -6.76
CA LEU A 45 -12.84 5.92 -7.51
C LEU A 45 -13.62 5.31 -8.67
N GLU A 46 -13.00 4.41 -9.44
CA GLU A 46 -13.64 3.68 -10.56
C GLU A 46 -14.84 2.83 -10.10
N ARG A 47 -14.89 2.45 -8.83
CA ARG A 47 -15.99 1.67 -8.22
C ARG A 47 -16.97 2.51 -7.42
N GLY A 48 -16.89 3.84 -7.52
CA GLY A 48 -17.82 4.76 -6.88
C GLY A 48 -17.60 4.96 -5.37
N TYR A 49 -16.49 4.47 -4.81
CA TYR A 49 -16.13 4.84 -3.44
C TYR A 49 -15.74 6.33 -3.39
N GLN A 50 -16.04 6.98 -2.26
CA GLN A 50 -15.65 8.36 -1.99
C GLN A 50 -14.59 8.40 -0.87
N PRO A 51 -13.33 8.00 -1.16
CA PRO A 51 -12.28 8.00 -0.15
C PRO A 51 -11.87 9.43 0.20
N LYS A 52 -11.57 9.66 1.49
CA LYS A 52 -10.88 10.87 1.94
C LYS A 52 -9.38 10.68 1.79
N VAL A 53 -8.70 11.60 1.12
CA VAL A 53 -7.27 11.52 0.84
C VAL A 53 -6.53 12.65 1.55
N ILE A 54 -5.40 12.34 2.18
CA ILE A 54 -4.45 13.33 2.68
C ILE A 54 -3.28 13.40 1.70
N PRO A 55 -3.19 14.45 0.86
CA PRO A 55 -2.10 14.60 -0.10
C PRO A 55 -0.85 15.24 0.52
N GLN A 56 0.30 15.03 -0.12
CA GLN A 56 1.55 15.77 0.09
C GLN A 56 2.14 16.10 -1.28
N GLY A 57 1.74 17.24 -1.86
CA GLY A 57 1.97 17.53 -3.27
C GLY A 57 1.27 16.49 -4.15
N SER A 58 2.01 15.87 -5.07
CA SER A 58 1.51 14.77 -5.92
C SER A 58 1.47 13.40 -5.25
N LYS A 59 1.92 13.29 -3.98
CA LYS A 59 2.00 12.03 -3.23
C LYS A 59 0.79 11.84 -2.32
N ILE A 60 0.43 10.59 -2.06
CA ILE A 60 -0.73 10.23 -1.21
C ILE A 60 -0.23 9.75 0.16
N LEU A 61 -0.41 10.54 1.22
CA LEU A 61 0.00 10.14 2.57
C LEU A 61 -0.94 9.12 3.19
N GLN A 62 -2.24 9.33 2.98
CA GLN A 62 -3.28 8.51 3.56
C GLN A 62 -4.49 8.45 2.63
N ILE A 63 -5.13 7.29 2.58
CA ILE A 63 -6.46 7.08 1.97
C ILE A 63 -7.37 6.53 3.06
N SER A 64 -8.56 7.10 3.22
CA SER A 64 -9.55 6.67 4.21
C SER A 64 -10.88 6.34 3.53
N VAL A 65 -11.34 5.10 3.68
CA VAL A 65 -12.62 4.63 3.16
C VAL A 65 -13.66 4.71 4.28
N THR A 66 -14.43 5.80 4.29
CA THR A 66 -15.35 6.14 5.39
C THR A 66 -16.40 5.06 5.67
N ALA A 67 -16.93 4.42 4.62
CA ALA A 67 -17.98 3.41 4.74
C ALA A 67 -17.58 2.21 5.63
N LEU A 68 -16.31 1.83 5.62
CA LEU A 68 -15.76 0.70 6.37
C LEU A 68 -14.83 1.14 7.50
N SER A 69 -14.62 2.45 7.68
CA SER A 69 -13.62 3.00 8.60
C SER A 69 -12.21 2.41 8.37
N ILE A 70 -11.87 2.13 7.12
CA ILE A 70 -10.57 1.55 6.74
C ILE A 70 -9.60 2.66 6.35
N ARG A 71 -8.36 2.57 6.82
CA ARG A 71 -7.30 3.55 6.50
C ARG A 71 -6.10 2.86 5.87
N PHE A 72 -5.59 3.43 4.79
CA PHE A 72 -4.29 3.10 4.22
C PHE A 72 -3.31 4.20 4.60
N ILE A 73 -2.25 3.85 5.32
CA ILE A 73 -1.26 4.80 5.85
C ILE A 73 0.11 4.46 5.27
N ASN A 74 0.81 5.50 4.81
CA ASN A 74 2.20 5.41 4.42
C ASN A 74 3.15 5.47 5.63
N SER A 75 3.89 4.39 5.91
CA SER A 75 4.83 4.36 7.06
C SER A 75 6.09 5.20 6.85
N PHE A 76 6.43 5.56 5.61
CA PHE A 76 7.67 6.27 5.29
C PHE A 76 7.74 7.68 5.92
N CYS A 77 6.60 8.28 6.29
CA CYS A 77 6.61 9.56 7.00
C CYS A 77 7.08 9.43 8.45
N PHE A 78 6.92 8.25 9.06
CA PHE A 78 7.41 7.96 10.42
C PHE A 78 8.85 7.42 10.39
N MET A 79 9.18 6.67 9.34
CA MET A 79 10.48 6.00 9.16
C MET A 79 11.05 6.34 7.77
N PRO A 80 11.68 7.53 7.61
CA PRO A 80 12.13 8.05 6.33
C PRO A 80 13.45 7.40 5.88
N MET A 81 13.44 6.08 5.75
CA MET A 81 14.60 5.26 5.42
C MET A 81 14.20 4.16 4.44
N ALA A 82 15.17 3.63 3.69
CA ALA A 82 14.91 2.48 2.84
C ALA A 82 14.52 1.25 3.67
N LEU A 83 13.59 0.44 3.15
CA LEU A 83 13.13 -0.77 3.83
C LEU A 83 14.28 -1.72 4.22
N CYS A 84 15.36 -1.82 3.42
CA CYS A 84 16.55 -2.63 3.76
C CYS A 84 17.28 -2.12 5.02
N LYS A 85 17.28 -0.79 5.24
CA LYS A 85 17.90 -0.18 6.42
C LYS A 85 17.00 -0.33 7.65
N LEU A 86 15.68 -0.39 7.46
CA LEU A 86 14.71 -0.53 8.55
C LEU A 86 14.97 -1.81 9.37
N LEU A 87 15.23 -2.91 8.67
CA LEU A 87 15.54 -4.21 9.28
C LEU A 87 16.82 -4.16 10.12
N LYS A 88 17.87 -3.50 9.58
CA LYS A 88 19.13 -3.27 10.32
C LYS A 88 18.93 -2.43 11.58
N MET A 89 18.02 -1.46 11.55
CA MET A 89 17.73 -0.60 12.70
C MET A 89 17.14 -1.36 13.89
N PHE A 90 16.39 -2.45 13.64
CA PHE A 90 15.82 -3.29 14.69
C PHE A 90 16.73 -4.45 15.12
N GLY A 91 17.96 -4.52 14.61
CA GLY A 91 18.87 -5.64 14.88
C GLY A 91 18.45 -6.96 14.19
N LEU A 92 17.51 -6.92 13.26
CA LEU A 92 17.04 -8.10 12.53
C LEU A 92 18.00 -8.37 11.35
N GLN A 93 18.93 -9.31 11.52
CA GLN A 93 19.90 -9.69 10.48
C GLN A 93 19.36 -10.72 9.49
N GLU A 94 18.38 -11.55 9.89
CA GLU A 94 17.92 -12.70 9.10
C GLU A 94 16.88 -12.35 8.03
N LEU A 95 16.07 -11.31 8.25
CA LEU A 95 15.15 -10.77 7.23
C LEU A 95 15.86 -9.66 6.44
N ALA A 96 16.71 -10.00 5.48
CA ALA A 96 17.21 -9.02 4.52
C ALA A 96 16.22 -8.86 3.36
N LYS A 97 15.88 -7.61 2.98
CA LYS A 97 15.09 -7.36 1.76
C LYS A 97 15.85 -7.93 0.55
N GLY A 98 15.22 -8.82 -0.20
CA GLY A 98 15.75 -9.35 -1.46
C GLY A 98 15.92 -8.27 -2.54
N PHE A 99 16.76 -8.55 -3.53
CA PHE A 99 16.95 -7.68 -4.70
C PHE A 99 15.93 -8.05 -5.78
N PHE A 100 15.18 -7.06 -6.29
CA PHE A 100 14.24 -7.25 -7.40
C PHE A 100 14.83 -6.63 -8.67
N PHE A 101 15.10 -7.46 -9.68
CA PHE A 101 15.53 -6.98 -11.00
C PHE A 101 14.30 -6.49 -11.78
N LEU A 102 14.23 -5.19 -12.05
CA LEU A 102 13.21 -4.63 -12.94
C LEU A 102 13.67 -4.83 -14.40
N ILE A 103 13.20 -5.89 -15.06
CA ILE A 103 13.36 -6.06 -16.51
C ILE A 103 12.18 -5.36 -17.17
N PHE A 104 12.41 -4.22 -17.81
CA PHE A 104 11.41 -3.54 -18.61
C PHE A 104 11.43 -4.14 -20.01
N SER A 105 10.45 -4.98 -20.36
CA SER A 105 10.24 -5.36 -21.76
C SER A 105 9.66 -4.15 -22.50
N ILE A 106 10.53 -3.42 -23.19
CA ILE A 106 10.12 -2.47 -24.23
C ILE A 106 9.54 -3.32 -25.36
N ARG A 107 8.26 -3.13 -25.66
CA ARG A 107 7.62 -3.68 -26.85
C ARG A 107 7.37 -2.54 -27.83
#